data_AF-A0A163EE53-F1
#
_entry.id   AF-A0A163EE53-F1
#
_cell.length_a   1.000
_cell.length_b   1.000
_cell.length_c   1.000
_cell.angle_alpha   90.00
_cell.angle_beta   90.00
_cell.angle_gamma   90.00
#
_symmetry.space_group_name_H-M   'P 1'
#
loop_
_entity.id
_entity.type
_entity.pdbx_description
1 polymer ?
#
loop_
_entity_poly.entity_id
_entity_poly.type
_entity_poly.pdbx_seq_one_letter_code
_entity_poly.pdbx_strand_id
1 'polypeptide(L)'
;MFRDQFGTGFDLLSHKQMDEYHLNYMPKNWIPICYYVGDYLFIDSDRVDTGKGYLMWHNHEQYFEDPPTIRFEIDFNTWLERLIIAQGSPFWEWKN
;
A
#
# COMPACT_ATOMS: atom_id res chain seq x y z
N MET A 1 10.26 -5.30 -8.02
CA MET A 1 10.36 -6.08 -6.77
C MET A 1 11.43 -5.42 -5.92
N PHE A 2 11.06 -4.83 -4.78
CA PHE A 2 11.99 -4.19 -3.85
C PHE A 2 12.22 -5.15 -2.68
N ARG A 3 13.10 -6.14 -2.88
CA ARG A 3 13.38 -7.18 -1.89
C ARG A 3 14.81 -7.10 -1.40
N ASP A 4 14.98 -7.35 -0.11
CA ASP A 4 16.29 -7.57 0.50
C ASP A 4 16.79 -9.00 0.23
N GLN A 5 18.02 -9.28 0.68
CA GLN A 5 18.67 -10.58 0.56
C GLN A 5 18.04 -11.70 1.41
N PHE A 6 17.11 -11.35 2.31
CA PHE A 6 16.40 -12.28 3.19
C PHE A 6 14.99 -12.59 2.66
N GLY A 7 14.61 -12.02 1.52
CA GLY A 7 13.30 -12.22 0.88
C GLY A 7 12.20 -11.33 1.45
N THR A 8 12.54 -10.42 2.37
CA THR A 8 11.65 -9.40 2.91
C THR A 8 11.59 -8.22 1.95
N GLY A 9 10.39 -7.71 1.65
CA GLY A 9 10.29 -6.56 0.78
C GLY A 9 8.92 -6.31 0.19
N PHE A 10 8.83 -5.20 -0.53
CA PHE A 10 7.61 -4.75 -1.19
C PHE A 10 7.49 -5.37 -2.58
N ASP A 11 6.36 -6.03 -2.80
CA ASP A 11 5.94 -6.45 -4.12
C ASP A 11 4.96 -5.42 -4.67
N LEU A 12 5.45 -4.54 -5.55
CA LEU A 12 4.58 -3.70 -6.37
C LEU A 12 3.83 -4.61 -7.35
N LEU A 13 2.51 -4.60 -7.27
CA LEU A 13 1.66 -5.50 -8.03
C LEU A 13 1.52 -5.01 -9.48
N SER A 14 1.60 -5.92 -10.44
CA SER A 14 1.13 -5.66 -11.81
C SER A 14 -0.40 -5.57 -11.82
N HIS A 15 -0.99 -4.95 -12.86
CA HIS A 15 -2.44 -4.81 -12.97
C HIS A 15 -3.19 -6.15 -12.78
N LYS A 16 -2.72 -7.21 -13.43
CA LYS A 16 -3.27 -8.56 -13.27
C LYS A 16 -3.22 -9.05 -11.82
N GLN A 17 -2.12 -8.78 -11.12
CA GLN A 17 -1.98 -9.15 -9.71
C GLN A 17 -2.88 -8.32 -8.81
N MET A 18 -3.17 -7.05 -9.15
CA MET A 18 -4.12 -6.26 -8.37
C MET A 18 -5.50 -6.94 -8.33
N ASP A 19 -5.95 -7.47 -9.47
CA ASP A 19 -7.20 -8.23 -9.56
C ASP A 19 -7.14 -9.54 -8.76
N GLU A 20 -6.02 -10.29 -8.86
CA GLU A 20 -5.84 -11.56 -8.16
C GLU A 20 -5.76 -11.39 -6.64
N TYR A 21 -5.20 -10.27 -6.17
CA TYR A 21 -5.00 -9.97 -4.76
C TYR A 21 -6.15 -9.16 -4.14
N HIS A 22 -7.11 -8.70 -4.95
CA HIS A 22 -8.33 -8.06 -4.45
C HIS A 22 -9.36 -9.14 -4.07
N LEU A 23 -9.31 -9.55 -2.81
CA LEU A 23 -10.12 -10.65 -2.30
C LEU A 23 -11.57 -10.22 -2.09
N ASN A 24 -12.51 -11.17 -2.21
CA ASN A 24 -13.96 -10.91 -2.19
C ASN A 24 -14.48 -10.18 -0.94
N TYR A 25 -13.75 -10.25 0.17
CA TYR A 25 -14.12 -9.60 1.43
C TYR A 25 -13.53 -8.18 1.58
N MET A 26 -12.70 -7.73 0.63
CA MET A 26 -12.12 -6.39 0.64
C MET A 26 -13.14 -5.36 0.10
N PRO A 27 -13.10 -4.10 0.57
CA PRO A 27 -13.88 -3.02 -0.02
C PRO A 27 -13.60 -2.85 -1.51
N LYS A 28 -14.66 -2.69 -2.31
CA LYS A 28 -14.55 -2.60 -3.77
C LYS A 28 -13.72 -1.42 -4.27
N ASN A 29 -13.77 -0.33 -3.52
CA ASN A 29 -13.08 0.92 -3.83
C ASN A 29 -11.60 0.89 -3.38
N TRP A 30 -11.14 -0.15 -2.69
CA TRP A 30 -9.77 -0.28 -2.21
C TRP A 30 -8.96 -1.18 -3.13
N ILE A 31 -8.10 -0.56 -3.95
CA ILE A 31 -7.34 -1.28 -4.98
C ILE A 31 -5.95 -1.63 -4.44
N PRO A 32 -5.60 -2.92 -4.27
CA PRO A 32 -4.29 -3.29 -3.76
C PRO A 32 -3.23 -2.99 -4.80
N ILE A 33 -2.21 -2.23 -4.41
CA ILE A 33 -1.09 -1.86 -5.30
C ILE A 33 0.24 -2.43 -4.83
N CYS A 34 0.35 -2.79 -3.56
CA CYS A 34 1.54 -3.42 -3.01
C CYS A 34 1.18 -4.47 -1.96
N TYR A 35 1.98 -5.54 -1.93
CA TYR A 35 1.91 -6.59 -0.93
C TYR A 35 3.22 -6.63 -0.13
N TYR A 36 3.11 -6.79 1.19
CA TYR A 36 4.24 -6.94 2.11
C TYR A 36 3.87 -7.90 3.23
N VAL A 37 4.33 -9.15 3.18
CA VAL A 37 4.21 -10.13 4.29
C VAL A 37 2.78 -10.20 4.86
N GLY A 38 1.77 -10.26 3.98
CA GLY A 38 0.35 -10.29 4.35
C GLY A 38 -0.32 -8.93 4.30
N ASP A 39 0.42 -7.85 4.55
CA ASP A 39 -0.09 -6.48 4.53
C ASP A 39 -0.24 -5.95 3.12
N TYR A 40 -1.11 -4.95 2.99
CA TYR A 40 -1.46 -4.31 1.73
C TYR A 40 -1.27 -2.81 1.80
N LEU A 41 -0.74 -2.25 0.71
CA LEU A 41 -0.93 -0.85 0.37
C LEU A 41 -2.07 -0.75 -0.64
N PHE A 42 -3.10 0.01 -0.30
CA PHE A 42 -4.27 0.26 -1.13
C PHE A 42 -4.30 1.69 -1.69
N ILE A 43 -4.91 1.83 -2.87
CA ILE A 43 -5.50 3.08 -3.36
C ILE A 43 -6.97 3.10 -2.96
N ASP A 44 -7.40 4.16 -2.28
CA ASP A 44 -8.81 4.50 -2.08
C ASP A 44 -9.33 5.23 -3.32
N SER A 45 -9.95 4.48 -4.24
CA SER A 45 -10.40 5.02 -5.53
C SER A 45 -11.42 6.16 -5.40
N ASP A 46 -12.21 6.20 -4.33
CA ASP A 46 -13.16 7.29 -4.07
C ASP A 46 -12.46 8.61 -3.70
N ARG A 47 -11.18 8.57 -3.31
CA ARG A 47 -10.40 9.75 -2.91
C ARG A 47 -9.54 10.32 -4.03
N VAL A 48 -9.29 9.59 -5.11
CA VAL A 48 -8.34 9.97 -6.18
C VAL A 48 -8.64 11.35 -6.76
N ASP A 49 -9.92 11.65 -7.01
CA ASP A 49 -10.35 12.92 -7.63
C ASP A 49 -10.63 14.04 -6.61
N THR A 50 -10.38 13.81 -5.32
CA THR A 50 -10.70 14.78 -4.26
C THR A 50 -9.58 15.78 -3.99
N GLY A 51 -8.41 15.60 -4.60
CA GLY A 51 -7.19 16.37 -4.31
C GLY A 51 -6.57 16.06 -2.95
N LYS A 52 -7.06 15.05 -2.23
CA LYS A 52 -6.47 14.55 -0.98
C LYS A 52 -5.61 13.32 -1.24
N GLY A 53 -4.74 12.97 -0.30
CA GLY A 53 -4.02 11.71 -0.37
C GLY A 53 -4.97 10.51 -0.32
N TYR A 54 -4.64 9.47 -1.06
CA TYR A 54 -5.53 8.32 -1.27
C TYR A 54 -4.86 6.98 -0.95
N LEU A 55 -3.62 6.99 -0.44
CA LEU A 55 -2.93 5.77 -0.07
C LEU A 55 -3.29 5.33 1.35
N MET A 56 -3.35 4.01 1.53
CA MET A 56 -3.77 3.39 2.78
C MET A 56 -2.95 2.12 3.05
N TRP A 57 -2.39 1.99 4.25
CA TRP A 57 -1.79 0.75 4.72
C TRP A 57 -2.78 -0.04 5.55
N HIS A 58 -2.95 -1.31 5.21
CA HIS A 58 -3.80 -2.24 5.92
C HIS A 58 -2.97 -3.43 6.39
N ASN A 59 -2.98 -3.66 7.70
CA ASN A 59 -2.30 -4.80 8.30
C ASN A 59 -3.20 -6.03 8.26
N HIS A 60 -2.67 -7.19 7.86
CA HIS A 60 -3.43 -8.43 7.70
C HIS A 60 -4.10 -8.96 8.99
N GLU A 61 -3.67 -8.51 10.16
CA GLU A 61 -4.29 -8.84 11.44
C GLU A 61 -5.54 -7.98 11.73
N GLN A 62 -5.84 -6.99 10.88
CA GLN A 62 -6.97 -6.07 11.05
C GLN A 62 -8.18 -6.49 10.23
N TYR A 63 -9.37 -6.28 10.78
CA TYR A 63 -10.60 -6.39 10.01
C TYR A 63 -10.80 -5.14 9.14
N PHE A 64 -11.38 -5.30 7.95
CA PHE A 64 -11.74 -4.16 7.09
C PHE A 64 -12.88 -3.30 7.66
N GLU A 65 -13.64 -3.86 8.61
CA GLU A 65 -14.81 -3.23 9.23
C GLU A 65 -14.48 -2.42 10.51
N ASP A 66 -13.25 -2.52 11.03
CA ASP A 66 -12.82 -1.93 12.30
C ASP A 66 -11.53 -1.09 12.07
N PRO A 67 -11.35 0.11 12.68
CA PRO A 67 -10.14 0.89 12.41
C PRO A 67 -8.94 0.22 13.11
N PRO A 68 -7.74 0.17 12.48
CA PRO A 68 -7.01 1.34 12.00
C PRO A 68 -6.20 1.07 10.71
N THR A 69 -6.85 1.22 9.56
CA THR A 69 -6.10 1.40 8.29
C THR A 69 -5.37 2.74 8.35
N ILE A 70 -4.04 2.73 8.25
CA ILE A 70 -3.23 3.96 8.29
C ILE A 70 -3.43 4.67 6.96
N ARG A 71 -4.04 5.85 7.00
CA ARG A 71 -4.18 6.70 5.81
C ARG A 71 -2.93 7.54 5.64
N PHE A 72 -2.29 7.42 4.49
CA PHE A 72 -1.24 8.34 4.10
C PHE A 72 -1.88 9.47 3.29
N GLU A 73 -1.68 10.70 3.73
CA GLU A 73 -2.13 11.89 3.00
C GLU A 73 -1.16 12.21 1.84
N ILE A 74 -0.86 11.21 1.01
CA ILE A 74 -0.02 11.30 -0.20
C ILE A 74 -0.65 10.50 -1.36
N ASP A 75 -0.17 10.76 -2.57
CA ASP A 75 -0.51 10.04 -3.79
C ASP A 75 0.50 8.92 -4.12
N PHE A 76 0.21 8.13 -5.15
CA PHE A 76 1.08 7.04 -5.60
C PHE A 76 2.46 7.51 -6.03
N ASN A 77 2.54 8.62 -6.78
CA ASN A 77 3.81 9.12 -7.32
C ASN A 77 4.74 9.53 -6.18
N THR A 78 4.23 10.27 -5.21
CA THR A 78 4.96 10.72 -4.01
C THR A 78 5.47 9.53 -3.21
N TRP A 79 4.64 8.50 -3.01
CA TRP A 79 5.05 7.28 -2.32
C TRP A 79 6.15 6.52 -3.08
N LEU A 80 5.99 6.35 -4.40
CA LEU A 80 6.95 5.62 -5.23
C LEU A 80 8.31 6.32 -5.27
N GLU A 81 8.32 7.65 -5.42
CA GLU A 81 9.55 8.46 -5.35
C GLU A 81 10.28 8.26 -4.03
N ARG A 82 9.54 8.33 -2.91
CA ARG A 82 10.12 8.10 -1.57
C ARG A 82 10.62 6.68 -1.39
N LEU A 83 9.91 5.68 -1.90
CA LEU A 83 10.34 4.27 -1.86
C LEU A 83 11.66 4.07 -2.62
N ILE A 84 11.80 4.70 -3.80
CA ILE A 84 13.02 4.65 -4.61
C ILE A 84 14.19 5.35 -3.88
N ILE A 85 13.96 6.55 -3.35
CA ILE A 85 14.97 7.31 -2.58
C ILE A 85 15.43 6.51 -1.36
N ALA A 86 14.50 5.83 -0.69
CA ALA A 86 14.78 5.00 0.47
C ALA A 86 15.38 3.63 0.13
N GLN A 87 15.57 3.32 -1.17
CA GLN A 87 16.06 2.02 -1.64
C GLN A 87 15.25 0.83 -1.12
N GLY A 88 13.94 1.02 -0.95
CA GLY A 88 13.06 0.00 -0.39
C GLY A 88 13.04 -0.09 1.14
N SER A 89 13.84 0.73 1.85
CA SER A 89 13.67 0.91 3.30
C SER A 89 12.36 1.66 3.57
N PRO A 90 11.56 1.27 4.57
CA PRO A 90 10.37 2.01 4.97
C PRO A 90 10.71 3.46 5.37
N PHE A 91 10.44 4.43 4.50
CA PHE A 91 10.80 5.85 4.76
C PHE A 91 10.06 6.45 5.97
N TRP A 92 8.93 5.86 6.35
CA TRP A 92 8.15 6.26 7.53
C TRP A 92 8.78 5.77 8.86
N GLU A 93 9.80 4.93 8.81
CA GLU A 93 10.61 4.54 9.98
C GLU A 93 11.83 5.44 10.20
N TRP A 94 12.07 6.40 9.29
CA TRP A 94 13.21 7.29 9.39
C TRP A 94 13.00 8.26 10.55
N LYS A 95 13.89 8.18 11.55
CA LYS A 95 13.89 9.13 12.67
C LYS A 95 14.31 10.52 12.16
N ASN A 96 13.55 11.55 12.54
CA ASN A 96 13.95 12.95 12.38
C ASN A 96 15.20 13.26 13.22
#